data_AF-A0A1C5Y9X9-F1
#
_entry.id   AF-A0A1C5Y9X9-F1
#
_cell.length_a   1.000
_cell.length_b   1.000
_cell.length_c   1.000
_cell.angle_alpha   90.00
_cell.angle_beta   90.00
_cell.angle_gamma   90.00
#
_symmetry.space_group_name_H-M   'P 1'
#
loop_
_entity.id
_entity.type
_entity.pdbx_description
1 polymer ?
#
loop_
_entity_poly.entity_id
_entity_poly.type
_entity_poly.pdbx_seq_one_letter_code
_entity_poly.pdbx_strand_id
1 'polypeptide(L)' 'MGKSDVKIVLNREGVGNLLKSAEIQQVLKREAGGIAERGGGDETEIYVASSRAVAQVSTRRNKGNKLLKAVRQ' A
#
# COMPACT_ATOMS: atom_id res chain seq x y z
N MET A 1 -0.51 -29.96 31.90
CA MET A 1 -0.58 -29.91 30.43
C MET A 1 0.13 -28.63 29.99
N GLY A 2 1.39 -28.73 29.56
CA GLY A 2 2.22 -27.56 29.23
C GLY A 2 1.82 -26.93 27.90
N LYS A 3 1.85 -25.60 27.81
CA LYS A 3 1.61 -24.85 26.56
C LYS A 3 2.62 -25.28 25.49
N SER A 4 2.15 -25.57 24.29
CA SER A 4 2.99 -25.79 23.11
C SER A 4 3.45 -24.44 22.56
N ASP A 5 4.75 -24.17 22.58
CA ASP A 5 5.34 -22.96 21.97
C ASP A 5 5.53 -23.15 20.46
N VAL A 6 4.43 -23.00 19.71
CA VAL A 6 4.47 -23.06 18.24
C VAL A 6 4.93 -21.72 17.69
N LYS A 7 6.04 -21.70 16.95
CA LYS A 7 6.54 -20.52 16.23
C LYS A 7 6.33 -20.67 14.72
N ILE A 8 5.59 -19.75 14.12
CA ILE A 8 5.40 -19.67 12.67
C ILE A 8 6.36 -18.61 12.12
N VAL A 9 7.16 -19.00 11.13
CA VAL A 9 8.10 -18.09 10.43
C VAL A 9 7.67 -17.99 8.98
N LEU A 10 7.45 -16.76 8.51
CA LEU A 10 7.12 -16.51 7.10
C LEU A 10 8.34 -16.69 6.21
N ASN A 11 8.13 -17.29 5.03
CA ASN A 11 9.14 -17.37 3.99
C ASN A 11 9.44 -15.96 3.45
N ARG A 12 10.60 -15.40 3.84
CA ARG A 12 10.99 -14.03 3.45
C ARG A 12 11.09 -13.84 1.94
N GLU A 13 11.61 -14.84 1.21
CA GLU A 13 11.71 -14.78 -0.25
C GLU A 13 10.31 -14.82 -0.88
N GLY A 14 9.46 -15.73 -0.40
CA GLY A 14 8.07 -15.83 -0.85
C GLY A 14 7.27 -14.54 -0.61
N VAL A 15 7.45 -13.90 0.54
CA VAL A 15 6.86 -12.59 0.84
C VAL A 15 7.42 -11.52 -0.10
N GLY A 16 8.72 -11.50 -0.36
CA GLY A 16 9.35 -10.58 -1.31
C GLY A 16 8.79 -10.74 -2.73
N ASN A 17 8.59 -11.97 -3.19
CA ASN A 17 7.99 -12.26 -4.49
C ASN A 17 6.51 -11.86 -4.53
N LEU A 18 5.76 -12.12 -3.46
CA LEU A 18 4.37 -11.67 -3.33
C LEU A 18 4.27 -10.14 -3.42
N LEU A 19 5.11 -9.40 -2.72
CA LEU A 19 5.09 -7.93 -2.75
C LEU A 19 5.41 -7.36 -4.15
N LYS A 20 6.18 -8.08 -4.96
CA LYS A 20 6.50 -7.72 -6.35
C LYS A 20 5.46 -8.19 -7.36
N SER A 21 4.55 -9.08 -6.96
CA SER A 21 3.55 -9.70 -7.84
C SER A 21 2.66 -8.68 -8.53
N ALA A 22 2.19 -9.02 -9.73
CA ALA A 22 1.31 -8.16 -10.51
C ALA A 22 -0.02 -7.89 -9.77
N GLU A 23 -0.49 -8.88 -9.03
CA GLU A 23 -1.71 -8.84 -8.23
C GLU A 23 -1.60 -7.80 -7.11
N ILE A 24 -0.51 -7.80 -6.35
CA ILE A 24 -0.28 -6.78 -5.31
C ILE A 24 -0.12 -5.40 -5.94
N GLN A 25 0.60 -5.29 -7.06
CA GLN A 25 0.73 -4.02 -7.76
C GLN A 25 -0.63 -3.50 -8.27
N GLN A 26 -1.51 -4.37 -8.77
CA GLN A 26 -2.85 -3.98 -9.22
C GLN A 26 -3.73 -3.51 -8.06
N VAL A 27 -3.69 -4.20 -6.91
CA VAL A 27 -4.40 -3.75 -5.71
C VAL A 27 -3.92 -2.36 -5.31
N LEU A 28 -2.60 -2.15 -5.22
CA LEU A 28 -2.03 -0.84 -4.90
C LEU A 28 -2.43 0.25 -5.91
N LYS A 29 -2.44 -0.04 -7.22
CA LYS A 29 -2.92 0.87 -8.26
C LYS A 29 -4.37 1.27 -8.06
N ARG A 30 -5.23 0.30 -7.78
CA ARG A 30 -6.67 0.54 -7.58
C ARG A 30 -6.92 1.42 -6.37
N GLU A 31 -6.34 1.08 -5.23
CA GLU A 31 -6.54 1.84 -3.99
C GLU A 31 -5.99 3.27 -4.12
N ALA A 32 -4.79 3.42 -4.69
CA ALA A 32 -4.18 4.73 -4.90
C ALA A 32 -4.96 5.58 -5.91
N GLY A 33 -5.45 4.98 -7.00
CA GLY A 33 -6.33 5.64 -7.96
C GLY A 33 -7.61 6.16 -7.33
N GLY A 34 -8.28 5.35 -6.49
CA GLY A 34 -9.48 5.78 -5.77
C GLY A 34 -9.22 6.90 -4.76
N ILE A 35 -8.03 6.94 -4.14
CA ILE A 35 -7.62 8.06 -3.28
C ILE A 35 -7.35 9.31 -4.12
N ALA A 36 -6.67 9.17 -5.26
CA ALA A 36 -6.36 10.29 -6.16
C ALA A 36 -7.62 10.93 -6.72
N GLU A 37 -8.59 10.13 -7.18
CA GLU A 37 -9.87 10.61 -7.72
C GLU A 37 -10.67 11.43 -6.69
N ARG A 38 -10.78 10.91 -5.45
CA ARG A 38 -11.50 11.61 -4.36
C ARG A 38 -10.73 12.82 -3.81
N GLY A 39 -9.41 12.72 -3.78
CA GLY A 39 -8.51 13.67 -3.12
C GLY A 39 -7.97 14.79 -4.02
N GLY A 40 -8.10 14.65 -5.35
CA GLY A 40 -7.46 15.53 -6.33
C GLY A 40 -5.96 15.28 -6.45
N GLY A 41 -5.54 14.01 -6.42
CA GLY A 41 -4.15 13.60 -6.63
C GLY A 41 -3.71 13.85 -8.07
N ASP A 42 -2.57 14.51 -8.26
CA ASP A 42 -1.99 14.80 -9.57
C ASP A 42 -0.98 13.72 -9.99
N GLU A 43 -0.35 13.06 -9.01
CA GLU A 43 0.72 12.08 -9.24
C GLU A 43 0.48 10.84 -8.36
N THR A 44 0.70 9.66 -8.93
CA THR A 44 0.63 8.38 -8.21
C THR A 44 1.89 7.56 -8.50
N GLU A 45 2.56 7.08 -7.45
CA GLU A 45 3.78 6.28 -7.56
C GLU A 45 3.63 4.97 -6.80
N ILE A 46 4.16 3.89 -7.35
CA ILE A 46 4.14 2.56 -6.72
C ILE A 46 5.53 1.96 -6.79
N TYR A 47 6.02 1.48 -5.64
CA TYR A 47 7.33 0.87 -5.54
C TYR A 47 7.37 -0.19 -4.44
N VAL A 48 8.35 -1.09 -4.52
CA VAL A 48 8.58 -2.14 -3.52
C VAL A 48 9.78 -1.76 -2.67
N ALA A 49 9.55 -1.51 -1.38
CA ALA A 49 10.60 -1.35 -0.37
C ALA A 49 11.00 -2.70 0.23
N SER A 50 11.96 -2.70 1.15
CA SER A 50 12.62 -3.91 1.68
C SER A 50 11.66 -4.97 2.25
N SER A 51 10.55 -4.55 2.85
CA SER A 51 9.58 -5.44 3.51
C SER A 51 8.12 -5.09 3.24
N ARG A 52 7.86 -4.18 2.28
CA ARG A 52 6.52 -3.68 1.97
C ARG A 52 6.44 -3.16 0.55
N ALA A 53 5.26 -3.24 -0.04
CA ALA A 53 4.93 -2.54 -1.27
C ALA A 53 4.17 -1.25 -0.91
N VAL A 54 4.52 -0.15 -1.55
CA VAL A 54 4.07 1.20 -1.21
C VAL A 54 3.35 1.79 -2.42
N ALA A 55 2.25 2.48 -2.16
CA ALA A 55 1.62 3.39 -3.10
C ALA A 55 1.58 4.78 -2.48
N GLN A 56 2.00 5.79 -3.24
CA GLN A 56 1.98 7.18 -2.85
C GLN A 56 1.06 7.95 -3.80
N VAL A 57 0.25 8.84 -3.24
CA VAL A 57 -0.56 9.79 -3.99
C VAL A 57 -0.12 11.19 -3.56
N SER A 58 0.19 12.04 -4.54
CA SER A 58 0.65 13.41 -4.33
C SER A 58 -0.34 14.38 -4.98
N THR A 59 -0.50 15.57 -4.41
CA THR A 59 -1.24 16.67 -5.05
C THR A 59 -0.45 17.97 -4.91
N ARG A 60 -0.40 18.77 -5.98
CA ARG A 60 0.16 20.11 -5.96
C ARG A 60 -0.83 21.11 -5.38
N ARG A 61 -2.11 20.74 -5.29
CA ARG A 61 -3.20 21.61 -4.82
C ARG A 61 -3.69 21.15 -3.45
N ASN A 62 -2.98 21.54 -2.39
CA ASN A 62 -3.39 21.23 -1.01
C ASN A 62 -4.50 22.16 -0.48
N LYS A 63 -5.62 22.30 -1.20
CA LYS A 63 -6.77 23.08 -0.71
C LYS A 63 -7.65 22.20 0.18
N GLY A 64 -7.79 22.60 1.45
CA GLY A 64 -8.78 22.03 2.36
C GLY A 64 -8.52 20.59 2.84
N ASN A 65 -7.26 20.15 2.81
CA ASN A 65 -6.81 18.81 3.26
C ASN A 65 -7.57 17.66 2.57
N LYS A 66 -7.99 17.86 1.32
CA LYS A 66 -8.82 16.89 0.59
C LYS A 66 -8.16 15.52 0.49
N LEU A 67 -6.87 15.47 0.16
CA LEU A 67 -6.14 14.21 0.06
C LEU A 67 -6.08 13.45 1.40
N LEU A 68 -5.83 14.15 2.51
CA LEU A 68 -5.86 13.56 3.86
C LEU A 68 -7.26 13.03 4.24
N LYS A 69 -8.31 13.74 3.83
CA LYS A 69 -9.69 13.30 4.05
C LYS A 69 -10.05 12.09 3.21
N ALA A 70 -9.53 11.98 1.98
CA ALA A 70 -9.77 10.87 1.07
C ALA A 70 -9.22 9.51 1.59
N VAL A 71 -8.21 9.54 2.47
CA VAL A 71 -7.63 8.33 3.08
C VAL A 71 -8.47 7.81 4.26
N ARG A 72 -9.32 8.65 4.86
CA ARG A 72 -10.10 8.30 6.08
C ARG A 72 -11.48 7.70 5.79
N GLN A 73 -11.83 7.47 4.52
CA GLN A 73 -13.19 7.10 4.08
C GLN A 73 -13.27 5.71 3.50
#